data_AF-A0A2H0Q6K1-F1
#
_entry.id   AF-A0A2H0Q6K1-F1
#
_cell.length_a   1.000
_cell.length_b   1.000
_cell.length_c   1.000
_cell.angle_alpha   90.00
_cell.angle_beta   90.00
_cell.angle_gamma   90.00
#
_symmetry.space_group_name_H-M   'P 1'
#
loop_
_entity.id
_entity.type
_entity.pdbx_description
1 polymer ?
#
loop_
_entity_poly.entity_id
_entity_poly.type
_entity_poly.pdbx_seq_one_letter_code
_entity_poly.pdbx_strand_id
1 'polypeptide(L)'
;MEHLQRFYAGLSKKSFLTLAISLLVATDVVVLGFIYFKFSNDEFFQKVMQMSLQINGLSVESMGQDFITALHALFQRSLIISISLAFIYHLINYYAWSKEKKFALLYIKLLCGAGGPIIAFWGLSLLFSGSFIGAVLLLLGVADFTLSFGLNKFEDDQVKRPT
;
A
#
# COMPACT_ATOMS: atom_id res chain seq x y z
N MET A 1 14.75 15.53 -14.17
CA MET A 1 15.88 14.83 -13.50
C MET A 1 16.74 15.80 -12.70
N GLU A 2 17.25 16.88 -13.30
CA GLU A 2 18.17 17.83 -12.63
C GLU A 2 17.56 18.49 -11.37
N HIS A 3 16.27 18.88 -11.41
CA HIS A 3 15.58 19.47 -10.26
C HIS A 3 15.48 18.52 -9.05
N LEU A 4 15.23 17.23 -9.29
CA LEU A 4 15.16 16.22 -8.21
C LEU A 4 16.54 16.00 -7.58
N GLN A 5 17.59 15.97 -8.39
CA GLN A 5 18.96 15.85 -7.88
C GLN A 5 19.35 17.03 -6.99
N ARG A 6 18.99 18.26 -7.39
CA ARG A 6 19.19 19.47 -6.57
C ARG A 6 18.40 19.42 -5.27
N PHE A 7 17.14 19.00 -5.32
CA PHE A 7 16.30 18.82 -4.13
C PHE A 7 16.96 17.86 -3.13
N TYR A 8 17.35 16.66 -3.58
CA TYR A 8 18.03 15.68 -2.72
C TYR A 8 19.45 16.09 -2.34
N ALA A 9 20.08 17.08 -2.98
CA ALA A 9 21.36 17.65 -2.56
C ALA A 9 21.27 18.55 -1.35
N GLY A 10 20.11 19.19 -1.13
CA GLY A 10 19.87 19.98 0.07
C GLY A 10 19.50 19.15 1.31
N LEU A 11 19.27 17.85 1.17
CA LEU A 11 18.78 17.01 2.28
C LEU A 11 19.91 16.22 2.96
N SER A 12 19.87 16.21 4.29
CA SER A 12 20.64 15.24 5.07
C SER A 12 20.02 13.84 4.96
N LYS A 13 20.81 12.78 5.17
CA LYS A 13 20.32 11.39 5.19
C LYS A 13 19.19 11.19 6.21
N LYS A 14 19.31 11.80 7.41
CA LYS A 14 18.28 11.73 8.45
C LYS A 14 16.98 12.40 8.00
N SER A 15 17.08 13.59 7.41
CA SER A 15 15.92 14.32 6.89
C SER A 15 15.23 13.56 5.76
N PHE A 16 16.00 12.97 4.84
CA PHE A 16 15.48 12.14 3.77
C PHE A 16 14.77 10.90 4.31
N LEU A 17 15.38 10.19 5.27
CA LEU A 17 14.77 9.01 5.88
C LEU A 17 13.44 9.35 6.56
N THR A 18 13.37 10.44 7.32
CA THR A 18 12.12 10.90 7.94
C THR A 18 11.05 11.22 6.89
N LEU A 19 11.39 12.01 5.86
CA LEU A 19 10.47 12.34 4.78
C LEU A 19 9.93 11.08 4.08
N ALA A 20 10.83 10.16 3.72
CA ALA A 20 10.49 8.94 3.01
C ALA A 20 9.56 8.04 3.85
N ILE A 21 9.90 7.78 5.11
CA ILE A 21 9.05 6.96 5.98
C ILE A 21 7.69 7.62 6.19
N SER A 22 7.63 8.94 6.40
CA SER A 22 6.35 9.65 6.57
C SER A 22 5.45 9.55 5.34
N LEU A 23 6.01 9.69 4.14
CA LEU A 23 5.26 9.54 2.88
C LEU A 23 4.77 8.11 2.69
N LEU A 24 5.64 7.12 2.88
CA LEU A 24 5.28 5.71 2.76
C LEU A 24 4.19 5.29 3.74
N VAL A 25 4.27 5.74 4.99
CA VAL A 25 3.22 5.50 5.99
C VAL A 25 1.90 6.17 5.59
N ALA A 26 1.95 7.40 5.06
CA ALA A 26 0.74 8.07 4.57
C ALA A 26 0.12 7.30 3.39
N THR A 27 0.93 6.83 2.46
CA THR A 27 0.50 5.96 1.36
C THR A 27 -0.16 4.68 1.88
N ASP A 28 0.47 3.97 2.81
CA ASP A 28 -0.08 2.73 3.37
C ASP A 28 -1.43 2.99 4.05
N VAL A 29 -1.55 4.05 4.85
CA VAL A 29 -2.82 4.39 5.52
C VAL A 29 -3.93 4.66 4.51
N VAL A 30 -3.64 5.41 3.44
CA VAL A 30 -4.63 5.72 2.40
C VAL A 30 -5.00 4.48 1.59
N VAL A 31 -4.02 3.70 1.15
CA VAL A 31 -4.23 2.49 0.34
C VAL A 31 -4.98 1.42 1.13
N LEU A 32 -4.51 1.11 2.34
CA LEU A 32 -5.12 0.09 3.19
C LEU A 32 -6.51 0.53 3.67
N GLY A 33 -6.67 1.82 3.99
CA GLY A 33 -7.98 2.40 4.30
C GLY A 33 -8.95 2.27 3.12
N PHE A 34 -8.50 2.58 1.90
CA PHE A 34 -9.32 2.41 0.70
C PHE A 34 -9.71 0.95 0.47
N ILE A 35 -8.78 0.01 0.62
CA ILE A 35 -9.05 -1.43 0.51
C ILE A 35 -10.09 -1.83 1.56
N TYR A 36 -9.93 -1.42 2.81
CA TYR A 36 -10.90 -1.70 3.86
C TYR A 36 -12.29 -1.22 3.47
N PHE A 37 -12.48 0.08 3.20
CA PHE A 37 -13.79 0.65 2.88
C PHE A 37 -14.42 0.05 1.63
N LYS A 38 -13.62 -0.32 0.62
CA LYS A 38 -14.12 -0.91 -0.61
C LYS A 38 -14.63 -2.35 -0.41
N PHE A 39 -13.94 -3.12 0.41
CA PHE A 39 -14.22 -4.55 0.58
C PHE A 39 -15.03 -4.88 1.84
N SER A 40 -15.12 -3.98 2.82
CA SER A 40 -15.90 -4.17 4.03
C SER A 40 -17.40 -3.93 3.85
N ASN A 41 -17.88 -3.61 2.65
CA ASN A 41 -19.30 -3.38 2.39
C ASN A 41 -20.04 -4.72 2.21
N ASP A 42 -21.16 -4.88 2.92
CA ASP A 42 -22.13 -5.97 2.79
C ASP A 42 -22.51 -6.26 1.33
N GLU A 43 -22.76 -5.23 0.53
CA GLU A 43 -23.10 -5.37 -0.90
C GLU A 43 -21.98 -6.05 -1.68
N PHE A 44 -20.72 -5.72 -1.39
CA PHE A 44 -19.58 -6.37 -2.00
C PHE A 44 -19.51 -7.85 -1.60
N PHE A 45 -19.69 -8.14 -0.32
CA PHE A 45 -19.72 -9.51 0.18
C PHE A 45 -20.83 -10.33 -0.50
N GLN A 46 -22.06 -9.80 -0.57
CA GLN A 46 -23.20 -10.46 -1.20
C GLN A 46 -22.91 -10.75 -2.69
N LYS A 47 -22.33 -9.76 -3.40
CA LYS A 47 -21.95 -9.93 -4.81
C LYS A 47 -20.91 -11.03 -5.00
N VAL A 48 -19.86 -11.07 -4.18
CA VAL A 48 -18.82 -12.11 -4.25
C VAL A 48 -19.39 -13.48 -3.92
N MET A 49 -20.21 -13.57 -2.88
CA MET A 49 -20.88 -14.82 -2.51
C MET A 49 -21.78 -15.31 -3.64
N GLN A 50 -22.61 -14.46 -4.22
CA GLN A 50 -23.50 -14.82 -5.33
C GLN A 50 -22.71 -15.31 -6.55
N MET A 51 -21.62 -14.62 -6.93
CA MET A 51 -20.77 -15.07 -8.03
C MET A 51 -20.14 -16.45 -7.73
N SER A 52 -19.63 -16.65 -6.51
CA SER A 52 -19.02 -17.92 -6.11
C SER A 52 -20.03 -19.07 -6.17
N LEU A 53 -21.26 -18.85 -5.73
CA LEU A 53 -22.31 -19.85 -5.77
C LEU A 53 -22.78 -20.15 -7.19
N GLN A 54 -22.95 -19.13 -8.03
CA GLN A 54 -23.31 -19.30 -9.44
C GLN A 54 -22.28 -20.14 -10.20
N ILE A 55 -20.99 -19.92 -9.96
CA ILE A 55 -19.91 -20.72 -10.56
C ILE A 55 -20.03 -22.21 -10.18
N ASN A 56 -20.57 -22.50 -9.00
CA ASN A 56 -20.76 -23.86 -8.50
C ASN A 56 -22.19 -24.40 -8.73
N GLY A 57 -23.05 -23.68 -9.47
CA GLY A 57 -24.43 -24.09 -9.72
C GLY A 57 -25.34 -24.06 -8.48
N LEU A 58 -24.98 -23.29 -7.46
CA LEU A 58 -25.72 -23.17 -6.19
C LEU A 58 -26.45 -21.81 -6.10
N SER A 59 -27.50 -21.74 -5.28
CA SER A 59 -28.21 -20.49 -4.97
C SER A 59 -27.96 -20.04 -3.53
N VAL A 60 -27.99 -18.73 -3.27
CA VAL A 60 -27.87 -18.17 -1.90
C VAL A 60 -29.02 -18.67 -1.00
N GLU A 61 -30.21 -18.87 -1.58
CA GLU A 61 -31.41 -19.38 -0.89
C GLU A 61 -31.21 -20.80 -0.34
N SER A 62 -30.27 -21.57 -0.89
CA SER A 62 -29.91 -22.90 -0.37
C SER A 62 -29.07 -22.83 0.92
N MET A 63 -28.59 -21.65 1.31
CA MET A 63 -27.80 -21.43 2.52
C MET A 63 -28.65 -20.82 3.64
N GLY A 64 -28.55 -21.39 4.85
CA GLY A 64 -29.21 -20.82 6.02
C GLY A 64 -28.67 -19.42 6.35
N GLN A 65 -29.56 -18.52 6.80
CA GLN A 65 -29.21 -17.14 7.13
C GLN A 65 -28.11 -17.04 8.20
N ASP A 66 -28.10 -17.97 9.17
CA ASP A 66 -27.07 -18.05 10.21
C ASP A 66 -25.69 -18.34 9.63
N PHE A 67 -25.62 -19.21 8.60
CA PHE A 67 -24.38 -19.51 7.91
C PHE A 67 -23.86 -18.30 7.13
N ILE A 68 -24.74 -17.60 6.41
CA ILE A 68 -24.37 -16.38 5.67
C ILE A 68 -23.83 -15.32 6.63
N THR A 69 -24.49 -15.13 7.78
CA THR A 69 -24.08 -14.17 8.80
C THR A 69 -22.71 -14.53 9.39
N ALA A 70 -22.48 -15.81 9.71
CA ALA A 70 -21.20 -16.30 10.21
C ALA A 70 -20.09 -16.14 9.17
N LEU A 71 -20.38 -16.42 7.90
CA LEU A 71 -19.43 -16.28 6.80
C LEU A 71 -19.05 -14.82 6.55
N HIS A 72 -20.03 -13.91 6.60
CA HIS A 72 -19.79 -12.49 6.49
C HIS A 72 -18.91 -11.97 7.64
N ALA A 73 -19.21 -12.37 8.88
CA ALA A 73 -18.39 -12.01 10.03
C ALA A 73 -16.95 -12.54 9.91
N LEU A 74 -16.77 -13.77 9.42
CA LEU A 74 -15.45 -14.34 9.14
C LEU A 74 -14.70 -13.55 8.06
N PHE A 75 -15.39 -13.18 6.99
CA PHE A 75 -14.84 -12.37 5.90
C PHE A 75 -14.34 -11.01 6.41
N GLN A 76 -15.17 -10.29 7.18
CA GLN A 76 -14.81 -9.00 7.77
C GLN A 76 -13.61 -9.09 8.72
N ARG A 77 -13.60 -10.09 9.61
CA ARG A 77 -12.49 -10.32 10.54
C ARG A 77 -11.20 -10.64 9.79
N SER A 78 -11.28 -11.46 8.75
CA SER A 78 -10.13 -11.81 7.92
C SER A 78 -9.58 -10.60 7.19
N LEU A 79 -10.44 -9.75 6.62
CA LEU A 79 -10.04 -8.50 5.97
C LEU A 79 -9.26 -7.59 6.95
N ILE A 80 -9.79 -7.38 8.15
CA ILE A 80 -9.14 -6.55 9.18
C ILE A 80 -7.78 -7.14 9.58
N ILE A 81 -7.71 -8.46 9.81
CA ILE A 81 -6.46 -9.14 10.17
C ILE A 81 -5.43 -9.00 9.05
N SER A 82 -5.81 -9.28 7.79
CA SER A 82 -4.91 -9.17 6.65
C SER A 82 -4.37 -7.76 6.45
N ILE A 83 -5.23 -6.75 6.55
CA ILE A 83 -4.82 -5.33 6.44
C ILE A 83 -3.88 -4.95 7.59
N SER A 84 -4.20 -5.39 8.82
CA SER A 84 -3.37 -5.09 9.99
C SER A 84 -1.99 -5.75 9.88
N LEU A 85 -1.92 -7.01 9.44
CA LEU A 85 -0.66 -7.72 9.23
C LEU A 85 0.17 -7.08 8.12
N ALA A 86 -0.46 -6.66 7.01
CA ALA A 86 0.22 -5.93 5.96
C ALA A 86 0.81 -4.63 6.51
N PHE A 87 0.03 -3.81 7.22
CA PHE A 87 0.51 -2.56 7.81
C PHE A 87 1.68 -2.77 8.79
N ILE A 88 1.57 -3.75 9.68
CA ILE A 88 2.66 -4.10 10.62
C ILE A 88 3.92 -4.52 9.85
N TYR A 89 3.77 -5.32 8.79
CA TYR A 89 4.89 -5.73 7.95
C TYR A 89 5.60 -4.52 7.31
N HIS A 90 4.85 -3.54 6.81
CA HIS A 90 5.41 -2.28 6.30
C HIS A 90 6.18 -1.53 7.40
N LEU A 91 5.59 -1.35 8.59
CA LEU A 91 6.23 -0.67 9.71
C LEU A 91 7.53 -1.35 10.17
N ILE A 92 7.56 -2.68 10.20
CA ILE A 92 8.77 -3.44 10.53
C ILE A 92 9.88 -3.15 9.51
N ASN A 93 9.55 -3.11 8.22
CA ASN A 93 10.52 -2.79 7.17
C ASN A 93 11.00 -1.34 7.26
N TYR A 94 10.12 -0.37 7.55
CA TYR A 94 10.50 1.03 7.76
C TYR A 94 11.45 1.18 8.95
N TYR A 95 11.14 0.50 10.05
CA TYR A 95 12.02 0.47 11.21
C TYR A 95 13.36 -0.20 10.89
N ALA A 96 13.37 -1.35 10.23
CA ALA A 96 14.60 -2.04 9.84
C ALA A 96 15.46 -1.18 8.89
N TRP A 97 14.84 -0.46 7.95
CA TRP A 97 15.54 0.46 7.06
C TRP A 97 16.13 1.66 7.83
N SER A 98 15.43 2.17 8.84
CA SER A 98 15.97 3.21 9.75
C SER A 98 17.21 2.73 10.53
N LYS A 99 17.38 1.41 10.67
CA LYS A 99 18.54 0.74 11.27
C LYS A 99 19.56 0.26 10.21
N GLU A 100 19.49 0.80 9.00
CA GLU A 100 20.42 0.55 7.89
C GLU A 100 20.50 -0.92 7.46
N LYS A 101 19.40 -1.69 7.61
CA LYS A 101 19.36 -3.09 7.16
C LYS A 101 19.18 -3.18 5.64
N LYS A 102 20.10 -3.89 4.97
CA LYS A 102 20.15 -4.00 3.49
C LYS A 102 18.89 -4.61 2.86
N PHE A 103 18.33 -5.67 3.46
CA PHE A 103 17.09 -6.28 2.95
C PHE A 103 15.91 -5.29 2.96
N ALA A 104 15.84 -4.45 4.00
CA ALA A 104 14.80 -3.45 4.13
C ALA A 104 15.00 -2.33 3.09
N LEU A 105 16.23 -1.92 2.79
CA LEU A 105 16.49 -0.98 1.69
C LEU A 105 16.00 -1.54 0.34
N LEU A 106 16.27 -2.82 0.04
CA LEU A 106 15.77 -3.46 -1.19
C LEU A 106 14.25 -3.44 -1.24
N TYR A 107 13.59 -3.76 -0.13
CA TYR A 107 12.14 -3.69 0.00
C TYR A 107 11.60 -2.28 -0.30
N ILE A 108 12.20 -1.24 0.29
CA ILE A 108 11.79 0.16 0.07
C ILE A 108 12.03 0.60 -1.37
N LYS A 109 13.13 0.16 -1.99
CA LYS A 109 13.37 0.40 -3.41
C LYS A 109 12.30 -0.22 -4.30
N LEU A 110 11.85 -1.44 -4.02
CA LEU A 110 10.76 -2.07 -4.75
C LEU A 110 9.44 -1.32 -4.53
N LEU A 111 9.15 -0.95 -3.28
CA LEU A 111 7.95 -0.19 -2.93
C LEU A 111 7.88 1.15 -3.66
N CYS A 112 8.97 1.94 -3.65
CA CYS A 112 9.02 3.23 -4.33
C CYS A 112 9.11 3.09 -5.86
N GLY A 113 9.97 2.18 -6.35
CA GLY A 113 10.28 2.05 -7.77
C GLY A 113 9.18 1.38 -8.59
N ALA A 114 8.49 0.39 -8.02
CA ALA A 114 7.39 -0.32 -8.68
C ALA A 114 6.02 0.02 -8.06
N GLY A 115 5.93 0.03 -6.73
CA GLY A 115 4.68 0.34 -6.03
C GLY A 115 4.18 1.77 -6.30
N GLY A 116 5.07 2.77 -6.24
CA GLY A 116 4.75 4.18 -6.55
C GLY A 116 4.03 4.36 -7.90
N PRO A 117 4.60 3.88 -9.02
CA PRO A 117 3.94 3.92 -10.32
C PRO A 117 2.61 3.16 -10.36
N ILE A 118 2.52 1.98 -9.76
CA ILE A 118 1.26 1.21 -9.71
C ILE A 118 0.17 2.01 -9.00
N ILE A 119 0.49 2.60 -7.85
CA ILE A 119 -0.44 3.44 -7.08
C ILE A 119 -0.81 4.70 -7.86
N ALA A 120 0.14 5.31 -8.58
CA ALA A 120 -0.11 6.48 -9.41
C ALA A 120 -1.09 6.16 -10.56
N PHE A 121 -0.86 5.08 -11.30
CA PHE A 121 -1.77 4.66 -12.36
C PHE A 121 -3.14 4.26 -11.83
N TRP A 122 -3.19 3.59 -10.68
CA TRP A 122 -4.44 3.27 -10.03
C TRP A 122 -5.21 4.52 -9.61
N GLY A 123 -4.53 5.48 -8.98
CA GLY A 123 -5.10 6.79 -8.66
C GLY A 123 -5.61 7.54 -9.88
N LEU A 124 -4.85 7.53 -10.98
CA LEU A 124 -5.26 8.13 -12.25
C LEU A 124 -6.54 7.48 -12.80
N SER A 125 -6.66 6.15 -12.76
CA SER A 125 -7.88 5.46 -13.20
C SER A 125 -9.11 5.84 -12.37
N LEU A 126 -8.94 6.00 -11.06
CA LEU A 126 -10.00 6.44 -10.15
C LEU A 126 -10.33 7.92 -10.35
N LEU A 127 -9.34 8.75 -10.69
CA LEU A 127 -9.54 10.15 -10.98
C LEU A 127 -10.40 10.34 -12.25
N PHE A 128 -10.19 9.52 -13.29
CA PHE A 128 -11.04 9.52 -14.49
C PHE A 128 -12.49 9.09 -14.21
N SER A 129 -12.74 8.38 -13.10
CA SER A 129 -14.09 8.09 -12.61
C SER A 129 -14.70 9.21 -11.75
N GLY A 130 -14.02 10.34 -11.59
CA GLY A 130 -14.45 11.49 -10.78
C GLY A 130 -14.19 11.35 -9.27
N SER A 131 -13.42 10.34 -8.85
CA SER A 131 -13.20 10.07 -7.43
C SER A 131 -12.08 10.92 -6.85
N PHE A 132 -12.37 11.67 -5.79
CA PHE A 132 -11.38 12.49 -5.07
C PHE A 132 -10.20 11.65 -4.55
N ILE A 133 -10.46 10.42 -4.09
CA ILE A 133 -9.39 9.52 -3.62
C ILE A 133 -8.41 9.16 -4.74
N GLY A 134 -8.85 9.23 -6.00
CA GLY A 134 -7.98 9.04 -7.17
C GLY A 134 -6.89 10.11 -7.26
N ALA A 135 -7.23 11.38 -6.99
CA ALA A 135 -6.24 12.45 -6.94
C ALA A 135 -5.22 12.25 -5.80
N VAL A 136 -5.70 11.82 -4.62
CA VAL A 136 -4.84 11.56 -3.45
C VAL A 136 -3.86 10.42 -3.76
N LEU A 137 -4.35 9.30 -4.28
CA LEU A 137 -3.51 8.15 -4.66
C LEU A 137 -2.53 8.51 -5.78
N LEU A 138 -2.94 9.31 -6.76
CA LEU A 138 -2.05 9.79 -7.82
C LEU A 138 -0.88 10.60 -7.24
N LEU A 139 -1.17 11.56 -6.36
CA LEU A 139 -0.15 12.40 -5.74
C LEU A 139 0.81 11.58 -4.86
N LEU A 140 0.28 10.65 -4.05
CA LEU A 140 1.09 9.77 -3.20
C LEU A 140 1.95 8.82 -4.04
N GLY A 141 1.39 8.19 -5.07
CA GLY A 141 2.14 7.31 -5.97
C GLY A 141 3.27 8.03 -6.71
N VAL A 142 3.03 9.26 -7.18
CA VAL A 142 4.07 10.10 -7.76
C VAL A 142 5.13 10.48 -6.73
N ALA A 143 4.73 10.88 -5.51
CA ALA A 143 5.66 11.21 -4.43
C ALA A 143 6.56 10.02 -4.08
N ASP A 144 5.97 8.83 -3.90
CA ASP A 144 6.71 7.60 -3.60
C ASP A 144 7.65 7.21 -4.74
N PHE A 145 7.22 7.38 -5.99
CA PHE A 145 8.10 7.16 -7.12
C PHE A 145 9.29 8.14 -7.12
N THR A 146 9.08 9.41 -6.76
CA THR A 146 10.20 10.36 -6.66
C THR A 146 11.21 9.96 -5.59
N LEU A 147 10.77 9.33 -4.48
CA LEU A 147 11.68 8.82 -3.44
C LEU A 147 12.68 7.80 -3.99
N SER A 148 12.33 7.03 -5.03
CA SER A 148 13.25 6.05 -5.64
C SER A 148 14.56 6.68 -6.14
N PHE A 149 14.50 7.93 -6.63
CA PHE A 149 15.69 8.67 -7.06
C PHE A 149 16.55 9.10 -5.86
N GLY A 150 15.91 9.47 -4.74
CA GLY A 150 16.59 9.78 -3.49
C GLY A 150 17.27 8.55 -2.88
N LEU A 151 16.60 7.39 -2.92
CA LEU A 151 17.14 6.13 -2.39
C LEU A 151 18.48 5.75 -3.04
N ASN A 152 18.58 5.87 -4.37
CA ASN A 152 19.82 5.57 -5.09
C ASN A 152 20.96 6.51 -4.71
N LYS A 153 20.66 7.76 -4.34
CA LYS A 153 21.67 8.72 -3.89
C LYS A 153 22.23 8.38 -2.50
N PHE A 154 21.36 7.97 -1.58
CA PHE A 154 21.75 7.72 -0.18
C PHE A 154 22.11 6.24 0.11
N GLU A 155 22.17 5.41 -0.94
CA GLU A 155 22.56 4.00 -0.88
C GLU A 155 24.04 3.80 -0.57
N ASP A 156 24.92 4.62 -1.14
CA ASP A 156 26.38 4.47 -1.07
C ASP A 156 26.94 4.54 0.37
N ASP A 157 26.20 5.13 1.31
CA ASP A 157 26.57 5.18 2.72
C ASP A 157 26.24 3.88 3.47
N GLN A 158 25.27 3.08 2.99
CA GLN A 158 24.84 1.84 3.65
C GLN A 158 25.58 0.60 3.13
N VAL A 159 26.08 0.63 1.89
CA VAL A 159 26.84 -0.49 1.30
C VAL A 159 28.23 -0.64 1.94
N LYS A 160 28.83 0.47 2.40
CA LYS A 160 30.21 0.52 2.95
C LYS A 160 30.34 0.02 4.39
N ARG A 161 29.25 -0.28 5.09
CA ARG A 161 29.28 -0.85 6.44
C ARG A 161 29.08 -2.37 6.35
N PRO A 162 30.09 -3.20 6.69
CA PRO A 162 29.88 -4.63 6.81
C PRO A 162 28.88 -4.87 7.96
N THR A 163 27.79 -5.54 7.62
CA THR A 163 26.74 -6.00 8.56
C THR A 163 27.17 -7.28 9.24
#